data_AF-A0A2U2EK66-F1
#
_entry.id   AF-A0A2U2EK66-F1
#
_cell.length_a   1.000
_cell.length_b   1.000
_cell.length_c   1.000
_cell.angle_alpha   90.00
_cell.angle_beta   90.00
_cell.angle_gamma   90.00
#
_symmetry.space_group_name_H-M   'P 1'
#
loop_
_entity.id
_entity.type
_entity.pdbx_description
1 polymer ?
#
loop_
_entity_poly.entity_id
_entity_poly.type
_entity_poly.pdbx_seq_one_letter_code
_entity_poly.pdbx_strand_id
1 'polypeptide(L)'
;MIKINQIKLPVTHSDEALKKKIIKILKLNAKTGFTYRILKKSLDARKKPELFYTYSVAVELEDAKNSEAAIVKRAASSSVLIYKEKEYRIPACGHIPLDRRPVIAGAGPAGLFCAYILAEAGFRPIVIERGSRVEKRTCDVQKFWESGILNPKSNVQFGEGGAGTFSDGKLNTSVKDPSGRNRLVLETFVRFGADPSILYDNKPHIGTDVLSEVIVNMREFLVDKGTTFIFDTCVSNLDIVSNKLLSVYMDSDSNSEIKTDVCVLALGHSARDTFDMLYNKGFDMECKSFAVGFRVEHPQRMIDESQYGIQKKIILPPSPYKVTSNFPNGRGVYSFCMCPGGYVVNSSSTENHTVVNGMSYHDRNSKNANSAIIVSVSTKDFGADDALAGVRYQEKLETENYKRGNGLIPQQLFGDFCDNKLTTAYGDFGSCTKGSTVFAKLNGLMNADMEQSFKLGMEHFGHLIHGFDRKDAILSGMETRTSSPLRIKRDESFESNISGVYPCGEGAGYAGGITSAAIDGIKVAEAIIKKYKPDFK
;
A
#
# COMPACT_ATOMS: atom_id res chain seq x y z
N MET A 1 11.44 -18.68 -24.07
CA MET A 1 11.16 -19.55 -22.91
C MET A 1 9.81 -20.24 -23.05
N ILE A 2 9.62 -21.36 -22.36
CA ILE A 2 8.34 -22.07 -22.27
C ILE A 2 7.69 -21.78 -20.91
N LYS A 3 6.45 -21.29 -20.89
CA LYS A 3 5.67 -21.14 -19.66
C LYS A 3 4.80 -22.35 -19.40
N ILE A 4 4.84 -22.85 -18.18
CA ILE A 4 3.92 -23.87 -17.68
C ILE A 4 3.07 -23.25 -16.58
N ASN A 5 1.75 -23.37 -16.67
CA ASN A 5 0.81 -22.91 -15.66
C ASN A 5 0.23 -24.08 -14.86
N GLN A 6 -0.28 -23.78 -13.66
CA GLN A 6 -1.07 -24.72 -12.86
C GLN A 6 -0.32 -26.00 -12.47
N ILE A 7 1.01 -25.90 -12.27
CA ILE A 7 1.76 -27.03 -11.69
C ILE A 7 1.35 -27.14 -10.22
N LYS A 8 0.61 -28.21 -9.89
CA LYS A 8 0.10 -28.46 -8.54
C LYS A 8 0.94 -29.49 -7.81
N LEU A 9 1.42 -29.14 -6.62
CA LEU A 9 2.23 -30.00 -5.73
C LEU A 9 1.76 -29.83 -4.28
N PRO A 10 1.80 -30.89 -3.44
CA PRO A 10 1.51 -30.77 -2.01
C PRO A 10 2.44 -29.75 -1.35
N VAL A 11 1.98 -29.04 -0.31
CA VAL A 11 2.84 -28.04 0.39
C VAL A 11 4.12 -28.62 1.00
N THR A 12 4.17 -29.94 1.22
CA THR A 12 5.32 -30.68 1.75
C THR A 12 6.26 -31.25 0.68
N HIS A 13 6.08 -30.90 -0.60
CA HIS A 13 6.95 -31.38 -1.68
C HIS A 13 8.39 -30.85 -1.56
N SER A 14 9.35 -31.59 -2.13
CA SER A 14 10.74 -31.11 -2.29
C SER A 14 10.93 -30.35 -3.61
N ASP A 15 12.01 -29.59 -3.72
CA ASP A 15 12.36 -28.88 -4.96
C ASP A 15 12.58 -29.84 -6.15
N GLU A 16 13.12 -31.04 -5.90
CA GLU A 16 13.25 -32.09 -6.94
C GLU A 16 11.88 -32.52 -7.48
N ALA A 17 10.84 -32.50 -6.66
CA ALA A 17 9.49 -32.85 -7.12
C ALA A 17 8.97 -31.85 -8.15
N LEU A 18 9.28 -30.56 -8.00
CA LEU A 18 8.94 -29.53 -8.99
C LEU A 18 9.69 -29.75 -10.31
N LYS A 19 11.01 -29.98 -10.25
CA LYS A 19 11.83 -30.30 -11.43
C LYS A 19 11.31 -31.55 -12.17
N LYS A 20 11.03 -32.63 -11.45
CA LYS A 20 10.45 -33.86 -12.02
C LYS A 20 9.09 -33.60 -12.68
N LYS A 21 8.26 -32.73 -12.09
CA LYS A 21 6.96 -32.37 -12.65
C LYS A 21 7.10 -31.56 -13.95
N ILE A 22 8.07 -30.64 -14.02
CA ILE A 22 8.40 -29.88 -15.24
C ILE A 22 8.82 -30.82 -16.37
N ILE A 23 9.77 -31.73 -16.12
CA ILE A 23 10.24 -32.73 -17.09
C ILE A 23 9.06 -33.54 -17.64
N LYS A 24 8.18 -34.01 -16.75
CA LYS A 24 7.00 -34.80 -17.11
C LYS A 24 6.02 -34.01 -17.98
N ILE A 25 5.74 -32.74 -17.65
CA ILE A 25 4.79 -31.91 -18.39
C ILE A 25 5.33 -31.57 -19.80
N LEU A 26 6.61 -31.22 -19.89
CA LEU A 26 7.26 -30.87 -21.16
C LEU A 26 7.69 -32.09 -21.99
N LYS A 27 7.51 -33.31 -21.46
CA LYS A 27 7.95 -34.58 -22.05
C LYS A 27 9.43 -34.53 -22.44
N LEU A 28 10.26 -33.94 -21.57
CA LEU A 28 11.70 -33.82 -21.81
C LEU A 28 12.39 -35.16 -21.52
N ASN A 29 13.51 -35.41 -22.20
CA ASN A 29 14.40 -36.49 -21.81
C ASN A 29 15.02 -36.12 -20.44
N ALA A 30 15.21 -37.09 -19.55
CA ALA A 30 15.82 -36.87 -18.24
C ALA A 30 17.24 -36.27 -18.33
N LYS A 31 17.94 -36.43 -19.46
CA LYS A 31 19.26 -35.85 -19.74
C LYS A 31 19.21 -34.43 -20.34
N THR A 32 18.03 -33.91 -20.69
CA THR A 32 17.92 -32.55 -21.24
C THR A 32 18.12 -31.53 -20.13
N GLY A 33 19.20 -30.76 -20.23
CA GLY A 33 19.48 -29.63 -19.34
C GLY A 33 18.48 -28.49 -19.55
N PHE A 34 18.03 -27.90 -18.44
CA PHE A 34 17.14 -26.75 -18.43
C PHE A 34 17.29 -25.98 -17.13
N THR A 35 17.05 -24.68 -17.21
CA THR A 35 16.83 -23.82 -16.05
C THR A 35 15.36 -23.40 -16.00
N TYR A 36 14.89 -22.98 -14.83
CA TYR A 36 13.55 -22.43 -14.71
C TYR A 36 13.50 -21.32 -13.68
N ARG A 37 12.55 -20.40 -13.88
CA ARG A 37 12.20 -19.33 -12.96
C ARG A 37 10.73 -19.46 -12.57
N ILE A 38 10.44 -19.31 -11.28
CA ILE A 38 9.06 -19.23 -10.82
C ILE A 38 8.50 -17.87 -11.23
N LEU A 39 7.41 -17.88 -11.99
CA LEU A 39 6.66 -16.68 -12.35
C LEU A 39 5.53 -16.40 -11.36
N LYS A 40 4.98 -17.45 -10.76
CA LYS A 40 3.93 -17.36 -9.76
C LYS A 40 3.94 -18.55 -8.83
N LYS A 41 3.74 -18.34 -7.53
CA LYS A 41 3.49 -19.34 -6.48
C LYS A 41 2.24 -18.94 -5.71
N SER A 42 1.30 -19.87 -5.53
CA SER A 42 0.04 -19.63 -4.80
C SER A 42 -0.29 -20.81 -3.91
N LEU A 43 -0.78 -20.55 -2.71
CA LEU A 43 -1.32 -21.57 -1.82
C LEU A 43 -2.80 -21.83 -2.15
N ASP A 44 -3.14 -23.06 -2.50
CA ASP A 44 -4.50 -23.56 -2.74
C ASP A 44 -4.98 -24.33 -1.50
N ALA A 45 -5.86 -23.70 -0.72
CA ALA A 45 -6.44 -24.24 0.50
C ALA A 45 -7.94 -24.57 0.37
N ARG A 46 -8.43 -24.86 -0.84
CA ARG A 46 -9.85 -25.17 -1.06
C ARG A 46 -10.26 -26.59 -0.62
N LYS A 47 -9.31 -27.52 -0.53
CA LYS A 47 -9.54 -28.94 -0.18
C LYS A 47 -8.98 -29.29 1.21
N LYS A 48 -9.14 -28.38 2.18
CA LYS A 48 -8.69 -28.60 3.58
C LYS A 48 -9.07 -30.01 4.08
N PRO A 49 -8.17 -30.73 4.77
CA PRO A 49 -6.84 -30.29 5.23
C PRO A 49 -5.72 -30.46 4.19
N GLU A 50 -6.02 -30.95 2.97
CA GLU A 50 -5.03 -31.11 1.90
C GLU A 50 -4.72 -29.76 1.25
N LEU A 51 -3.47 -29.34 1.37
CA LEU A 51 -2.99 -28.04 0.88
C LEU A 51 -1.97 -28.24 -0.23
N PHE A 52 -2.06 -27.38 -1.24
CA PHE A 52 -1.19 -27.47 -2.40
C PHE A 52 -0.58 -26.11 -2.75
N TYR A 53 0.67 -26.12 -3.18
CA TYR A 53 1.20 -25.02 -3.96
C TYR A 53 0.84 -25.18 -5.43
N THR A 54 0.43 -24.09 -6.05
CA THR A 54 0.21 -23.96 -7.48
C THR A 54 1.27 -23.03 -8.04
N TYR A 55 2.02 -23.51 -9.03
CA TYR A 55 3.09 -22.75 -9.67
C TYR A 55 2.76 -22.41 -11.12
N SER A 56 3.24 -21.24 -11.54
CA SER A 56 3.57 -20.95 -12.94
C SER A 56 5.07 -20.76 -13.05
N VAL A 57 5.71 -21.39 -14.02
CA VAL A 57 7.16 -21.32 -14.24
C VAL A 57 7.47 -20.94 -15.69
N ALA A 58 8.58 -20.23 -15.90
CA ALA A 58 9.22 -20.07 -17.20
C ALA A 58 10.42 -21.02 -17.24
N VAL A 59 10.54 -21.79 -18.31
CA VAL A 59 11.57 -22.79 -18.52
C VAL A 59 12.42 -22.36 -19.72
N GLU A 60 13.73 -22.37 -19.54
CA GLU A 60 14.73 -22.12 -20.56
C GLU A 60 15.54 -23.40 -20.78
N LEU A 61 15.72 -23.79 -22.03
CA LEU A 61 16.39 -25.04 -22.40
C LEU A 61 17.83 -24.73 -22.78
N GLU A 62 18.75 -25.57 -22.33
CA GLU A 62 20.18 -25.42 -22.65
C GLU A 62 20.49 -25.90 -24.08
N ASP A 63 19.66 -26.81 -24.63
CA ASP A 63 19.89 -27.45 -25.92
C ASP A 63 19.10 -26.79 -27.07
N ALA A 64 19.82 -26.30 -28.08
CA ALA A 64 19.27 -25.65 -29.27
C ALA A 64 18.61 -26.62 -30.27
N LYS A 65 18.72 -27.95 -30.07
CA LYS A 65 18.22 -28.95 -31.02
C LYS A 65 16.71 -29.02 -31.16
N ASN A 66 15.95 -28.65 -30.13
CA ASN A 66 14.49 -28.60 -30.18
C ASN A 66 14.01 -27.17 -30.04
N SER A 67 13.29 -26.66 -31.03
CA SER A 67 12.64 -25.35 -30.87
C SER A 67 11.60 -25.40 -29.75
N GLU A 68 11.52 -24.34 -28.95
CA GLU A 68 10.53 -24.22 -27.87
C GLU A 68 9.11 -24.49 -28.39
N ALA A 69 8.82 -24.03 -29.62
CA ALA A 69 7.56 -24.27 -30.32
C ALA A 69 7.26 -25.76 -30.54
N ALA A 70 8.26 -26.56 -30.90
CA ALA A 70 8.09 -28.00 -31.06
C ALA A 70 7.74 -28.68 -29.73
N ILE A 71 8.35 -28.25 -28.63
CA ILE A 71 8.08 -28.80 -27.28
C ILE A 71 6.68 -28.42 -26.81
N VAL A 72 6.28 -27.16 -26.98
CA VAL A 72 4.91 -26.70 -26.68
C VAL A 72 3.88 -27.51 -27.47
N LYS A 73 4.10 -27.69 -28.78
CA LYS A 73 3.23 -28.50 -29.65
C LYS A 73 3.16 -29.97 -29.18
N ARG A 74 4.30 -30.56 -28.80
CA ARG A 74 4.39 -31.95 -28.31
C ARG A 74 3.72 -32.14 -26.95
N ALA A 75 3.79 -31.15 -26.06
CA ALA A 75 3.13 -31.18 -24.77
C ALA A 75 1.59 -31.25 -24.93
N ALA A 76 1.04 -30.61 -25.96
CA ALA A 76 -0.37 -30.65 -26.34
C ALA A 76 -1.30 -30.31 -25.15
N SER A 77 -0.92 -29.30 -24.36
CA SER A 77 -1.66 -28.86 -23.17
C SER A 77 -1.87 -27.35 -23.20
N SER A 78 -3.08 -26.90 -22.88
CA SER A 78 -3.41 -25.48 -22.71
C SER A 78 -2.63 -24.80 -21.58
N SER A 79 -2.03 -25.58 -20.69
CA SER A 79 -1.19 -25.09 -19.60
C SER A 79 0.24 -24.76 -20.03
N VAL A 80 0.67 -25.17 -21.24
CA VAL A 80 2.02 -25.02 -21.75
C VAL A 80 2.00 -24.04 -22.92
N LEU A 81 2.70 -22.92 -22.80
CA LEU A 81 2.64 -21.80 -23.74
C LEU A 81 4.04 -21.28 -24.05
N ILE A 82 4.20 -20.66 -25.21
CA ILE A 82 5.40 -19.83 -25.47
C ILE A 82 5.33 -18.60 -24.56
N TYR A 83 6.45 -18.29 -23.93
CA TYR A 83 6.60 -17.17 -23.03
C TYR A 83 7.66 -16.20 -23.53
N LYS A 84 7.19 -14.99 -23.81
CA LYS A 84 8.03 -13.83 -24.08
C LYS A 84 7.96 -12.92 -22.87
N GLU A 85 9.09 -12.74 -22.21
CA GLU A 85 9.20 -11.77 -21.13
C GLU A 85 9.02 -10.36 -21.69
N LYS A 86 8.28 -9.53 -20.93
CA LYS A 86 8.09 -8.14 -21.30
C LYS A 86 8.84 -7.27 -20.31
N GLU A 87 9.91 -6.70 -20.82
CA GLU A 87 10.73 -5.74 -20.09
C GLU A 87 10.11 -4.36 -20.16
N TYR A 88 10.20 -3.65 -19.04
CA TYR A 88 9.90 -2.23 -18.99
C TYR A 88 10.98 -1.44 -19.74
N ARG A 89 10.59 -0.36 -20.42
CA ARG A 89 11.52 0.57 -21.07
C ARG A 89 11.12 2.00 -20.77
N ILE A 90 12.08 2.79 -20.32
CA ILE A 90 11.93 4.24 -20.19
C ILE A 90 11.69 4.83 -21.58
N PRO A 91 10.69 5.71 -21.77
CA PRO A 91 10.43 6.33 -23.07
C PRO A 91 11.57 7.27 -23.49
N ALA A 92 11.68 7.52 -24.79
CA ALA A 92 12.60 8.54 -25.29
C ALA A 92 12.24 9.93 -24.74
N CYS A 93 13.25 10.76 -24.50
CA CYS A 93 13.06 12.15 -24.09
C CYS A 93 12.33 12.95 -25.18
N GLY A 94 11.55 13.93 -24.73
CA GLY A 94 10.91 14.91 -25.60
C GLY A 94 11.91 15.92 -26.18
N HIS A 95 11.37 17.04 -26.66
CA HIS A 95 12.17 18.06 -27.35
C HIS A 95 12.25 19.39 -26.58
N ILE A 96 11.36 19.63 -25.61
CA ILE A 96 11.35 20.87 -24.84
C ILE A 96 12.52 20.85 -23.84
N PRO A 97 13.50 21.75 -23.95
CA PRO A 97 14.60 21.81 -22.99
C PRO A 97 14.06 22.17 -21.61
N LEU A 98 14.56 21.47 -20.59
CA LEU A 98 14.28 21.73 -19.19
C LEU A 98 15.59 22.09 -18.50
N ASP A 99 15.81 23.38 -18.29
CA ASP A 99 17.02 23.96 -17.69
C ASP A 99 16.94 24.04 -16.15
N ARG A 100 15.76 23.78 -15.59
CA ARG A 100 15.51 23.72 -14.14
C ARG A 100 15.10 22.32 -13.71
N ARG A 101 15.70 21.84 -12.63
CA ARG A 101 15.48 20.48 -12.13
C ARG A 101 14.02 20.30 -11.68
N PRO A 102 13.35 19.20 -12.06
CA PRO A 102 11.98 18.94 -11.62
C PRO A 102 11.93 18.70 -10.10
N VAL A 103 10.88 19.21 -9.46
CA VAL A 103 10.62 19.02 -8.03
C VAL A 103 9.58 17.93 -7.83
N ILE A 104 9.77 17.12 -6.79
CA ILE A 104 8.81 16.11 -6.33
C ILE A 104 8.51 16.42 -4.86
N ALA A 105 7.25 16.74 -4.55
CA ALA A 105 6.78 16.95 -3.19
C ALA A 105 6.26 15.63 -2.61
N GLY A 106 7.02 15.05 -1.69
CA GLY A 106 6.75 13.79 -1.00
C GLY A 106 7.67 12.64 -1.42
N ALA A 107 8.19 11.91 -0.44
CA ALA A 107 9.06 10.74 -0.60
C ALA A 107 8.34 9.41 -0.28
N GLY A 108 7.03 9.34 -0.54
CA GLY A 108 6.28 8.08 -0.54
C GLY A 108 6.53 7.24 -1.80
N PRO A 109 5.87 6.06 -1.96
CA PRO A 109 6.11 5.18 -3.11
C PRO A 109 5.90 5.86 -4.47
N ALA A 110 4.92 6.75 -4.59
CA ALA A 110 4.71 7.53 -5.82
C ALA A 110 5.88 8.47 -6.12
N GLY A 111 6.33 9.25 -5.13
CA GLY A 111 7.45 10.18 -5.28
C GLY A 111 8.77 9.48 -5.53
N LEU A 112 9.08 8.42 -4.78
CA LEU A 112 10.31 7.64 -4.93
C LEU A 112 10.43 6.99 -6.31
N PHE A 113 9.35 6.37 -6.81
CA PHE A 113 9.38 5.76 -8.14
C PHE A 113 9.32 6.79 -9.27
N CYS A 114 8.70 7.96 -9.06
CA CYS A 114 8.82 9.08 -9.98
C CYS A 114 10.29 9.55 -10.07
N ALA A 115 10.92 9.76 -8.90
CA ALA A 115 12.32 10.17 -8.80
C ALA A 115 13.25 9.15 -9.46
N TYR A 116 13.01 7.85 -9.24
CA TYR A 116 13.79 6.77 -9.84
C TYR A 116 13.80 6.80 -11.36
N ILE A 117 12.64 6.93 -11.98
CA ILE A 117 12.55 6.96 -13.44
C ILE A 117 13.15 8.26 -14.01
N LEU A 118 12.90 9.40 -13.36
CA LEU A 118 13.48 10.68 -13.76
C LEU A 118 15.01 10.68 -13.62
N ALA A 119 15.55 10.14 -12.53
CA ALA A 119 16.99 10.05 -12.29
C ALA A 119 17.67 9.12 -13.30
N GLU A 120 17.08 7.97 -13.61
CA GLU A 120 17.58 7.06 -14.65
C GLU A 120 17.55 7.70 -16.05
N ALA A 121 16.61 8.62 -16.30
CA ALA A 121 16.54 9.42 -17.53
C ALA A 121 17.41 10.70 -17.50
N GLY A 122 18.20 10.92 -16.44
CA GLY A 122 19.13 12.05 -16.33
C GLY A 122 18.51 13.38 -15.88
N PHE A 123 17.26 13.39 -15.40
CA PHE A 123 16.56 14.62 -14.97
C PHE A 123 16.98 15.14 -13.59
N ARG A 124 17.77 14.40 -12.81
CA ARG A 124 18.33 14.82 -11.51
C ARG A 124 17.28 15.50 -10.60
N PRO A 125 16.14 14.86 -10.27
CA PRO A 125 15.05 15.50 -9.55
C PRO A 125 15.44 16.01 -8.16
N ILE A 126 14.68 16.97 -7.63
CA ILE A 126 14.75 17.41 -6.23
C ILE A 126 13.51 16.87 -5.50
N VAL A 127 13.70 15.99 -4.53
CA VAL A 127 12.64 15.42 -3.70
C VAL A 127 12.59 16.18 -2.38
N ILE A 128 11.45 16.80 -2.08
CA ILE A 128 11.20 17.55 -0.85
C ILE A 128 10.24 16.73 0.00
N GLU A 129 10.63 16.36 1.21
CA GLU A 129 9.84 15.55 2.13
C GLU A 129 9.67 16.27 3.47
N ARG A 130 8.41 16.43 3.88
CA ARG A 130 8.06 17.17 5.10
C ARG A 130 8.52 16.49 6.37
N GLY A 131 8.61 15.17 6.37
CA GLY A 131 9.09 14.41 7.51
C GLY A 131 10.55 14.01 7.42
N SER A 132 10.97 13.30 8.46
CA SER A 132 12.37 12.90 8.61
C SER A 132 12.75 11.72 7.71
N ARG A 133 14.06 11.56 7.51
CA ARG A 133 14.67 10.31 7.02
C ARG A 133 14.23 9.12 7.87
N VAL A 134 14.15 7.93 7.27
CA VAL A 134 13.55 6.75 7.90
C VAL A 134 14.23 6.35 9.20
N GLU A 135 15.54 6.55 9.33
CA GLU A 135 16.30 6.24 10.53
C GLU A 135 15.81 7.06 11.73
N LYS A 136 15.72 8.40 11.58
CA LYS A 136 15.19 9.31 12.61
C LYS A 136 13.68 9.13 12.80
N ARG A 137 12.95 8.98 11.70
CA ARG A 137 11.49 8.78 11.69
C ARG A 137 11.09 7.54 12.50
N THR A 138 11.86 6.47 12.42
CA THR A 138 11.62 5.24 13.18
C THR A 138 11.70 5.51 14.69
N CYS A 139 12.70 6.28 15.14
CA CYS A 139 12.80 6.71 16.53
C CYS A 139 11.62 7.60 16.95
N ASP A 140 11.21 8.55 16.11
CA ASP A 140 10.07 9.43 16.39
C ASP A 140 8.75 8.65 16.53
N VAL A 141 8.51 7.68 15.64
CA VAL A 141 7.31 6.82 15.66
C VAL A 141 7.32 5.89 16.86
N GLN A 142 8.47 5.28 17.18
CA GLN A 142 8.59 4.43 18.36
C GLN A 142 8.35 5.23 19.65
N LYS A 143 8.96 6.42 19.77
CA LYS A 143 8.72 7.33 20.89
C LYS A 143 7.24 7.69 21.01
N PHE A 144 6.56 7.99 19.91
CA PHE A 144 5.13 8.24 19.90
C PHE A 144 4.33 7.04 20.45
N TRP A 145 4.64 5.83 20.00
CA TRP A 145 3.95 4.63 20.45
C TRP A 145 4.21 4.29 21.93
N GLU A 146 5.39 4.61 22.45
CA GLU A 146 5.77 4.33 23.84
C GLU A 146 5.30 5.41 24.81
N SER A 147 5.39 6.68 24.43
CA SER A 147 5.13 7.82 25.32
C SER A 147 3.82 8.56 25.05
N GLY A 148 3.14 8.28 23.92
CA GLY A 148 1.95 9.02 23.48
C GLY A 148 2.24 10.43 22.93
N ILE A 149 3.50 10.85 22.83
CA ILE A 149 3.88 12.20 22.38
C ILE A 149 4.06 12.19 20.86
N LEU A 150 3.13 12.80 20.14
CA LEU A 150 3.15 12.87 18.68
C LEU A 150 4.12 13.96 18.19
N ASN A 151 4.92 13.64 17.17
CA ASN A 151 5.58 14.65 16.33
C ASN A 151 4.76 14.83 15.04
N PRO A 152 4.08 15.99 14.84
CA PRO A 152 3.24 16.21 13.65
C PRO A 152 4.02 16.22 12.33
N LYS A 153 5.34 16.47 12.35
CA LYS A 153 6.18 16.46 11.15
C LYS A 153 6.81 15.09 10.85
N SER A 154 6.96 14.21 11.84
CA SER A 154 7.61 12.90 11.68
C SER A 154 6.81 11.82 12.40
N ASN A 155 6.04 11.03 11.64
CA ASN A 155 5.09 10.07 12.18
C ASN A 155 4.77 8.96 11.17
N VAL A 156 3.79 8.11 11.47
CA VAL A 156 3.37 6.99 10.60
C VAL A 156 2.97 7.44 9.19
N GLN A 157 2.50 8.69 9.03
CA GLN A 157 2.07 9.24 7.74
C GLN A 157 3.20 9.96 6.99
N PHE A 158 4.03 10.74 7.71
CA PHE A 158 4.99 11.68 7.13
C PHE A 158 6.45 11.31 7.39
N GLY A 159 7.29 11.48 6.37
CA GLY A 159 8.69 11.11 6.34
C GLY A 159 9.01 10.11 5.22
N GLU A 160 10.29 9.72 5.16
CA GLU A 160 10.82 8.88 4.08
C GLU A 160 10.05 7.56 3.93
N GLY A 161 9.58 7.26 2.72
CA GLY A 161 8.71 6.13 2.42
C GLY A 161 7.22 6.39 2.59
N GLY A 162 6.83 7.55 3.13
CA GLY A 162 5.44 7.93 3.37
C GLY A 162 4.68 6.93 4.24
N ALA A 163 3.37 6.80 4.02
CA ALA A 163 2.52 5.88 4.78
C ALA A 163 2.82 4.38 4.54
N GLY A 164 3.69 4.05 3.58
CA GLY A 164 4.05 2.66 3.26
C GLY A 164 5.01 2.03 4.28
N THR A 165 5.87 2.83 4.90
CA THR A 165 7.02 2.35 5.71
C THR A 165 6.59 1.48 6.89
N PHE A 166 5.69 1.99 7.75
CA PHE A 166 5.22 1.28 8.94
C PHE A 166 3.95 0.47 8.64
N SER A 167 4.05 -0.40 7.64
CA SER A 167 2.97 -1.29 7.22
C SER A 167 3.46 -2.73 7.07
N ASP A 168 2.54 -3.67 6.85
CA ASP A 168 2.85 -5.05 6.43
C ASP A 168 3.57 -5.09 5.05
N GLY A 169 3.59 -3.99 4.30
CA GLY A 169 4.33 -3.91 3.04
C GLY A 169 3.70 -4.76 1.92
N LYS A 170 2.38 -4.93 1.93
CA LYS A 170 1.66 -5.71 0.91
C LYS A 170 1.76 -5.09 -0.47
N LEU A 171 2.19 -5.86 -1.46
CA LEU A 171 2.43 -5.37 -2.83
C LEU A 171 1.36 -5.82 -3.84
N ASN A 172 0.28 -6.43 -3.37
CA ASN A 172 -0.84 -6.82 -4.23
C ASN A 172 -1.48 -5.60 -4.90
N THR A 173 -1.75 -5.71 -6.20
CA THR A 173 -2.43 -4.66 -6.96
C THR A 173 -3.46 -5.26 -7.92
N SER A 174 -4.60 -4.57 -8.05
CA SER A 174 -5.61 -4.88 -9.07
C SER A 174 -5.36 -4.15 -10.40
N VAL A 175 -4.32 -3.31 -10.46
CA VAL A 175 -3.96 -2.56 -11.67
C VAL A 175 -3.50 -3.54 -12.75
N LYS A 176 -4.26 -3.58 -13.85
CA LYS A 176 -3.88 -4.32 -15.06
C LYS A 176 -3.00 -3.44 -15.94
N ASP A 177 -1.69 -3.55 -15.76
CA ASP A 177 -0.72 -2.80 -16.57
C ASP A 177 0.11 -3.76 -17.45
N PRO A 178 -0.13 -3.79 -18.76
CA PRO A 178 0.61 -4.66 -19.65
C PRO A 178 2.02 -4.13 -19.97
N SER A 179 2.42 -2.92 -19.56
CA SER A 179 3.69 -2.28 -19.95
C SER A 179 4.94 -2.82 -19.25
N GLY A 180 4.78 -3.62 -18.19
CA GLY A 180 5.90 -4.11 -17.37
C GLY A 180 6.19 -3.28 -16.11
N ARG A 181 5.52 -2.14 -15.89
CA ARG A 181 5.75 -1.29 -14.69
C ARG A 181 5.60 -2.03 -13.37
N ASN A 182 4.57 -2.87 -13.24
CA ASN A 182 4.39 -3.66 -12.01
C ASN A 182 5.60 -4.57 -11.74
N ARG A 183 6.15 -5.19 -12.80
CA ARG A 183 7.33 -6.04 -12.68
C ARG A 183 8.55 -5.22 -12.27
N LEU A 184 8.76 -4.06 -12.90
CA LEU A 184 9.82 -3.13 -12.52
C LEU A 184 9.72 -2.74 -11.04
N VAL A 185 8.52 -2.42 -10.52
CA VAL A 185 8.34 -2.06 -9.10
C VAL A 185 8.86 -3.15 -8.18
N LEU A 186 8.46 -4.41 -8.42
CA LEU A 186 8.90 -5.54 -7.60
C LEU A 186 10.42 -5.79 -7.75
N GLU A 187 10.95 -5.73 -8.97
CA GLU A 187 12.39 -5.89 -9.23
C GLU A 187 13.22 -4.78 -8.59
N THR A 188 12.68 -3.56 -8.52
CA THR A 188 13.32 -2.42 -7.86
C THR A 188 13.40 -2.65 -6.36
N PHE A 189 12.32 -3.13 -5.73
CA PHE A 189 12.37 -3.49 -4.30
C PHE A 189 13.40 -4.61 -4.03
N VAL A 190 13.44 -5.65 -4.87
CA VAL A 190 14.44 -6.73 -4.72
C VAL A 190 15.87 -6.20 -4.92
N ARG A 191 16.10 -5.35 -5.92
CA ARG A 191 17.39 -4.70 -6.18
C ARG A 191 17.92 -3.98 -4.94
N PHE A 192 17.03 -3.42 -4.14
CA PHE A 192 17.38 -2.64 -2.95
C PHE A 192 17.24 -3.41 -1.63
N GLY A 193 17.04 -4.73 -1.66
CA GLY A 193 17.17 -5.59 -0.46
C GLY A 193 15.92 -6.37 -0.06
N ALA A 194 14.79 -6.24 -0.79
CA ALA A 194 13.63 -7.07 -0.50
C ALA A 194 13.85 -8.54 -0.93
N ASP A 195 13.21 -9.48 -0.24
CA ASP A 195 13.31 -10.90 -0.55
C ASP A 195 12.84 -11.21 -1.99
N PRO A 196 13.61 -11.95 -2.80
CA PRO A 196 13.24 -12.27 -4.19
C PRO A 196 11.90 -12.99 -4.37
N SER A 197 11.34 -13.58 -3.30
CA SER A 197 10.02 -14.20 -3.30
C SER A 197 8.89 -13.23 -3.67
N ILE A 198 9.05 -11.92 -3.44
CA ILE A 198 8.03 -10.94 -3.83
C ILE A 198 7.78 -10.91 -5.35
N LEU A 199 8.73 -11.41 -6.14
CA LEU A 199 8.64 -11.48 -7.60
C LEU A 199 7.69 -12.58 -8.09
N TYR A 200 7.37 -13.57 -7.26
CA TYR A 200 6.57 -14.71 -7.67
C TYR A 200 5.45 -15.08 -6.69
N ASP A 201 5.51 -14.67 -5.43
CA ASP A 201 4.42 -14.96 -4.51
C ASP A 201 3.13 -14.24 -4.93
N ASN A 202 2.00 -14.93 -4.81
CA ASN A 202 0.71 -14.38 -5.21
C ASN A 202 0.16 -13.34 -4.23
N LYS A 203 0.65 -13.31 -3.00
CA LYS A 203 0.32 -12.30 -1.99
C LYS A 203 1.60 -11.75 -1.35
N PRO A 204 2.48 -11.11 -2.14
CA PRO A 204 3.79 -10.69 -1.68
C PRO A 204 3.68 -9.58 -0.64
N HIS A 205 4.61 -9.60 0.31
CA HIS A 205 4.79 -8.58 1.33
C HIS A 205 6.27 -8.42 1.64
N ILE A 206 6.64 -7.28 2.21
CA ILE A 206 8.03 -6.98 2.60
C ILE A 206 8.16 -6.97 4.14
N GLY A 207 7.18 -6.42 4.87
CA GLY A 207 7.31 -6.15 6.30
C GLY A 207 7.96 -4.78 6.57
N THR A 208 7.59 -4.17 7.70
CA THR A 208 8.03 -2.81 8.10
C THR A 208 9.55 -2.68 8.25
N ASP A 209 10.16 -3.67 8.86
CA ASP A 209 11.59 -3.77 9.15
C ASP A 209 12.43 -3.77 7.87
N VAL A 210 12.14 -4.69 6.96
CA VAL A 210 12.86 -4.81 5.67
C VAL A 210 12.57 -3.60 4.77
N LEU A 211 11.33 -3.09 4.75
CA LEU A 211 10.97 -1.97 3.90
C LEU A 211 11.75 -0.69 4.24
N SER A 212 12.09 -0.50 5.52
CA SER A 212 12.88 0.65 5.97
C SER A 212 14.29 0.62 5.36
N GLU A 213 14.95 -0.54 5.35
CA GLU A 213 16.27 -0.72 4.73
C GLU A 213 16.22 -0.54 3.21
N VAL A 214 15.21 -1.11 2.56
CA VAL A 214 14.99 -0.98 1.11
C VAL A 214 14.88 0.47 0.66
N ILE A 215 14.22 1.30 1.47
CA ILE A 215 14.03 2.72 1.18
C ILE A 215 15.35 3.51 1.33
N VAL A 216 16.17 3.20 2.34
CA VAL A 216 17.52 3.78 2.49
C VAL A 216 18.37 3.48 1.27
N ASN A 217 18.43 2.20 0.87
CA ASN A 217 19.23 1.76 -0.28
C ASN A 217 18.76 2.42 -1.58
N MET A 218 17.45 2.59 -1.74
CA MET A 218 16.87 3.32 -2.88
C MET A 218 17.27 4.80 -2.86
N ARG A 219 17.20 5.49 -1.70
CA ARG A 219 17.63 6.88 -1.58
C ARG A 219 19.11 7.04 -1.94
N GLU A 220 19.99 6.20 -1.41
CA GLU A 220 21.44 6.27 -1.67
C GLU A 220 21.73 6.12 -3.17
N PHE A 221 21.13 5.14 -3.82
CA PHE A 221 21.21 4.98 -5.27
C PHE A 221 20.73 6.23 -6.03
N LEU A 222 19.62 6.84 -5.60
CA LEU A 222 19.07 8.03 -6.25
C LEU A 222 19.97 9.25 -6.06
N VAL A 223 20.59 9.40 -4.90
CA VAL A 223 21.59 10.45 -4.62
C VAL A 223 22.79 10.29 -5.55
N ASP A 224 23.31 9.06 -5.71
CA ASP A 224 24.40 8.76 -6.65
C ASP A 224 24.02 9.08 -8.11
N LYS A 225 22.73 8.98 -8.45
CA LYS A 225 22.18 9.38 -9.76
C LYS A 225 21.88 10.87 -9.89
N GLY A 226 22.27 11.68 -8.91
CA GLY A 226 22.12 13.14 -8.92
C GLY A 226 20.78 13.65 -8.42
N THR A 227 19.97 12.82 -7.76
CA THR A 227 18.77 13.26 -7.05
C THR A 227 19.18 14.01 -5.78
N THR A 228 18.50 15.10 -5.46
CA THR A 228 18.67 15.79 -4.17
C THR A 228 17.46 15.49 -3.30
N PHE A 229 17.69 15.09 -2.05
CA PHE A 229 16.64 14.94 -1.04
C PHE A 229 16.73 16.07 -0.01
N ILE A 230 15.60 16.71 0.28
CA ILE A 230 15.47 17.75 1.30
C ILE A 230 14.40 17.27 2.29
N PHE A 231 14.85 16.67 3.40
CA PHE A 231 13.98 16.14 4.46
C PHE A 231 13.62 17.22 5.49
N ASP A 232 12.67 16.90 6.37
CA ASP A 232 12.18 17.80 7.42
C ASP A 232 11.72 19.16 6.86
N THR A 233 11.24 19.17 5.60
CA THR A 233 10.93 20.38 4.82
C THR A 233 9.65 20.18 4.02
N CYS A 234 8.63 20.99 4.27
CA CYS A 234 7.35 20.99 3.60
C CYS A 234 7.35 21.99 2.43
N VAL A 235 6.74 21.60 1.30
CA VAL A 235 6.38 22.57 0.26
C VAL A 235 5.18 23.37 0.76
N SER A 236 5.41 24.63 1.10
CA SER A 236 4.43 25.51 1.74
C SER A 236 3.63 26.35 0.73
N ASN A 237 4.17 26.59 -0.46
CA ASN A 237 3.55 27.43 -1.47
C ASN A 237 4.03 27.10 -2.89
N LEU A 238 3.25 27.50 -3.90
CA LEU A 238 3.56 27.38 -5.33
C LEU A 238 3.42 28.76 -5.97
N ASP A 239 4.46 29.23 -6.69
CA ASP A 239 4.35 30.44 -7.50
C ASP A 239 3.71 30.10 -8.85
N ILE A 240 2.60 30.76 -9.13
CA ILE A 240 1.76 30.47 -10.29
C ILE A 240 1.41 31.79 -10.96
N VAL A 241 1.81 31.93 -12.22
CA VAL A 241 1.49 33.10 -13.05
C VAL A 241 0.85 32.60 -14.34
N SER A 242 -0.34 33.14 -14.67
CA SER A 242 -1.09 32.75 -15.88
C SER A 242 -1.29 31.23 -16.00
N ASN A 243 -1.66 30.56 -14.90
CA ASN A 243 -1.84 29.10 -14.80
C ASN A 243 -0.59 28.27 -15.15
N LYS A 244 0.60 28.84 -14.98
CA LYS A 244 1.87 28.12 -15.14
C LYS A 244 2.69 28.22 -13.86
N LEU A 245 3.25 27.09 -13.43
CA LEU A 245 4.21 27.01 -12.33
C LEU A 245 5.53 27.72 -12.69
N LEU A 246 6.05 28.52 -11.77
CA LEU A 246 7.38 29.15 -11.88
C LEU A 246 8.37 28.67 -10.81
N SER A 247 7.87 28.41 -9.60
CA SER A 247 8.68 27.96 -8.47
C SER A 247 7.83 27.33 -7.36
N VAL A 248 8.52 26.70 -6.41
CA VAL A 248 7.96 26.21 -5.15
C VAL A 248 8.64 26.91 -3.98
N TYR A 249 7.91 27.11 -2.89
CA TYR A 249 8.44 27.61 -1.62
C TYR A 249 8.41 26.53 -0.55
N MET A 250 9.37 26.59 0.35
CA MET A 250 9.56 25.65 1.45
C MET A 250 9.29 26.31 2.80
N ASP A 251 8.80 25.56 3.79
CA ASP A 251 8.61 26.01 5.18
C ASP A 251 9.93 26.07 5.97
N SER A 252 10.96 26.70 5.42
CA SER A 252 12.21 26.96 6.15
C SER A 252 12.18 28.31 6.87
N ASP A 253 13.04 28.51 7.87
CA ASP A 253 13.20 29.80 8.57
C ASP A 253 13.48 30.98 7.62
N SER A 254 13.88 30.70 6.38
CA SER A 254 14.14 31.67 5.31
C SER A 254 13.09 31.73 4.19
N ASN A 255 11.99 30.95 4.22
CA ASN A 255 11.02 30.82 3.10
C ASN A 255 11.71 30.65 1.73
N SER A 256 12.62 29.68 1.66
CA SER A 256 13.48 29.47 0.49
C SER A 256 12.69 29.03 -0.75
N GLU A 257 12.92 29.72 -1.87
CA GLU A 257 12.35 29.43 -3.20
C GLU A 257 13.22 28.43 -3.99
N ILE A 258 12.60 27.47 -4.66
CA ILE A 258 13.23 26.65 -5.71
C ILE A 258 12.51 26.91 -7.03
N LYS A 259 13.21 27.52 -7.98
CA LYS A 259 12.70 27.75 -9.34
C LYS A 259 12.57 26.42 -10.09
N THR A 260 11.39 26.16 -10.63
CA THR A 260 11.09 24.95 -11.41
C THR A 260 9.86 25.16 -12.27
N ASP A 261 9.89 24.60 -13.48
CA ASP A 261 8.73 24.53 -14.36
C ASP A 261 7.95 23.21 -14.20
N VAL A 262 8.43 22.29 -13.35
CA VAL A 262 7.84 20.97 -13.10
C VAL A 262 7.81 20.67 -11.60
N CYS A 263 6.61 20.43 -11.06
CA CYS A 263 6.38 19.94 -9.70
C CYS A 263 5.42 18.75 -9.69
N VAL A 264 5.85 17.61 -9.13
CA VAL A 264 5.02 16.44 -8.90
C VAL A 264 4.47 16.48 -7.48
N LEU A 265 3.15 16.46 -7.32
CA LEU A 265 2.47 16.45 -6.03
C LEU A 265 2.22 14.99 -5.60
N ALA A 266 3.19 14.37 -4.93
CA ALA A 266 3.14 13.00 -4.40
C ALA A 266 2.89 12.98 -2.88
N LEU A 267 1.91 13.77 -2.44
CA LEU A 267 1.73 14.23 -1.05
C LEU A 267 1.25 13.17 -0.04
N GLY A 268 0.71 12.04 -0.53
CA GLY A 268 -0.08 11.13 0.30
C GLY A 268 -1.44 11.73 0.71
N HIS A 269 -2.32 10.92 1.28
CA HIS A 269 -3.70 11.34 1.59
C HIS A 269 -3.85 12.06 2.94
N SER A 270 -2.75 12.25 3.68
CA SER A 270 -2.77 12.84 5.02
C SER A 270 -2.31 14.31 5.06
N ALA A 271 -1.84 14.87 3.94
CA ALA A 271 -1.34 16.25 3.83
C ALA A 271 -2.48 17.29 3.73
N ARG A 272 -3.31 17.37 4.77
CA ARG A 272 -4.54 18.17 4.82
C ARG A 272 -4.28 19.66 4.62
N ASP A 273 -3.26 20.18 5.29
CA ASP A 273 -2.76 21.55 5.13
C ASP A 273 -2.35 21.86 3.69
N THR A 274 -1.68 20.92 3.01
CA THR A 274 -1.35 21.08 1.59
C THR A 274 -2.61 21.04 0.71
N PHE A 275 -3.62 20.23 1.06
CA PHE A 275 -4.90 20.24 0.34
C PHE A 275 -5.62 21.59 0.46
N ASP A 276 -5.63 22.19 1.65
CA ASP A 276 -6.18 23.54 1.86
C ASP A 276 -5.44 24.59 1.02
N MET A 277 -4.10 24.54 1.01
CA MET A 277 -3.27 25.44 0.20
C MET A 277 -3.59 25.32 -1.31
N LEU A 278 -3.72 24.10 -1.83
CA LEU A 278 -4.06 23.86 -3.23
C LEU A 278 -5.48 24.32 -3.56
N TYR A 279 -6.46 24.02 -2.70
CA TYR A 279 -7.84 24.46 -2.89
C TYR A 279 -7.94 25.98 -2.97
N ASN A 280 -7.28 26.69 -2.05
CA ASN A 280 -7.25 28.16 -2.02
C ASN A 280 -6.52 28.80 -3.22
N LYS A 281 -5.67 28.04 -3.91
CA LYS A 281 -5.00 28.46 -5.15
C LYS A 281 -5.80 28.18 -6.42
N GLY A 282 -7.01 27.63 -6.30
CA GLY A 282 -7.86 27.34 -7.45
C GLY A 282 -7.43 26.09 -8.22
N PHE A 283 -6.81 25.11 -7.57
CA PHE A 283 -6.65 23.78 -8.17
C PHE A 283 -8.01 23.10 -8.33
N ASP A 284 -8.22 22.47 -9.48
CA ASP A 284 -9.45 21.71 -9.75
C ASP A 284 -9.47 20.46 -8.86
N MET A 285 -10.30 20.49 -7.82
CA MET A 285 -10.42 19.42 -6.83
C MET A 285 -11.87 18.98 -6.70
N GLU A 286 -12.10 17.68 -6.48
CA GLU A 286 -13.43 17.13 -6.23
C GLU A 286 -13.44 16.26 -4.98
N CYS A 287 -14.53 16.32 -4.22
CA CYS A 287 -14.75 15.43 -3.09
C CYS A 287 -14.96 14.01 -3.60
N LYS A 288 -14.37 13.03 -2.92
CA LYS A 288 -14.41 11.62 -3.32
C LYS A 288 -14.94 10.76 -2.18
N SER A 289 -15.76 9.77 -2.51
CA SER A 289 -16.18 8.75 -1.56
C SER A 289 -15.01 7.91 -1.07
N PHE A 290 -15.08 7.49 0.20
CA PHE A 290 -14.07 6.68 0.86
C PHE A 290 -14.76 5.69 1.81
N ALA A 291 -14.03 5.11 2.75
CA ALA A 291 -14.58 4.20 3.73
C ALA A 291 -13.92 4.42 5.09
N VAL A 292 -14.67 4.12 6.15
CA VAL A 292 -14.19 4.25 7.53
C VAL A 292 -14.69 3.08 8.36
N GLY A 293 -14.05 2.80 9.48
CA GLY A 293 -14.53 1.79 10.42
C GLY A 293 -13.55 1.57 11.54
N PHE A 294 -13.47 0.34 12.04
CA PHE A 294 -12.64 -0.02 13.18
C PHE A 294 -11.59 -1.06 12.79
N ARG A 295 -10.44 -1.06 13.46
CA ARG A 295 -9.52 -2.21 13.41
C ARG A 295 -10.10 -3.33 14.26
N VAL A 296 -10.23 -4.51 13.65
CA VAL A 296 -10.73 -5.70 14.32
C VAL A 296 -9.60 -6.69 14.47
N GLU A 297 -9.43 -7.21 15.69
CA GLU A 297 -8.45 -8.24 15.99
C GLU A 297 -9.11 -9.58 16.33
N HIS A 298 -8.45 -10.66 15.89
CA HIS A 298 -8.75 -12.04 16.25
C HIS A 298 -7.43 -12.78 16.50
N PRO A 299 -7.40 -13.87 17.28
CA PRO A 299 -6.21 -14.72 17.38
C PRO A 299 -5.80 -15.20 15.98
N GLN A 300 -4.53 -15.03 15.61
CA GLN A 300 -4.04 -15.44 14.28
C GLN A 300 -4.29 -16.94 14.04
N ARG A 301 -4.13 -17.75 15.09
CA ARG A 301 -4.41 -19.19 15.08
C ARG A 301 -5.84 -19.52 14.62
N MET A 302 -6.83 -18.74 15.05
CA MET A 302 -8.22 -18.96 14.68
C MET A 302 -8.43 -18.73 13.17
N ILE A 303 -7.79 -17.69 12.63
CA ILE A 303 -7.80 -17.42 11.20
C ILE A 303 -7.09 -18.55 10.45
N ASP A 304 -5.92 -19.00 10.93
CA ASP A 304 -5.17 -20.10 10.32
C ASP A 304 -5.98 -21.40 10.28
N GLU A 305 -6.65 -21.76 11.38
CA GLU A 305 -7.51 -22.93 11.44
C GLU A 305 -8.69 -22.82 10.46
N SER A 306 -9.26 -21.62 10.29
CA SER A 306 -10.31 -21.38 9.30
C SER A 306 -9.79 -21.46 7.85
N GLN A 307 -8.63 -20.85 7.56
CA GLN A 307 -8.10 -20.77 6.20
C GLN A 307 -7.39 -22.05 5.74
N TYR A 308 -6.70 -22.75 6.64
CA TYR A 308 -5.85 -23.91 6.34
C TYR A 308 -6.32 -25.21 7.00
N GLY A 309 -7.27 -25.16 7.93
CA GLY A 309 -7.61 -26.31 8.79
C GLY A 309 -6.60 -26.46 9.95
N ILE A 310 -6.86 -27.39 10.86
CA ILE A 310 -5.96 -27.66 11.99
C ILE A 310 -4.69 -28.34 11.48
N GLN A 311 -3.58 -27.61 11.44
CA GLN A 311 -2.29 -28.11 10.99
C GLN A 311 -1.39 -28.43 12.21
N LYS A 312 -1.25 -29.70 12.56
CA LYS A 312 -0.42 -30.13 13.72
C LYS A 312 1.07 -30.33 13.40
N LYS A 313 1.45 -30.39 12.12
CA LYS A 313 2.80 -30.82 11.67
C LYS A 313 3.41 -30.01 10.52
N ILE A 314 2.68 -29.03 9.98
CA ILE A 314 3.13 -28.22 8.83
C ILE A 314 3.18 -26.77 9.28
N ILE A 315 4.34 -26.13 9.10
CA ILE A 315 4.50 -24.69 9.33
C ILE A 315 4.13 -23.99 8.02
N LEU A 316 3.04 -23.23 8.05
CA LEU A 316 2.60 -22.37 6.95
C LEU A 316 2.78 -20.91 7.37
N PRO A 317 2.94 -19.99 6.41
CA PRO A 317 2.92 -18.57 6.74
C PRO A 317 1.55 -18.20 7.35
N PRO A 318 1.50 -17.24 8.28
CA PRO A 318 0.26 -16.73 8.85
C PRO A 318 -0.77 -16.38 7.77
N SER A 319 -1.98 -16.91 7.94
CA SER A 319 -2.98 -16.88 6.89
C SER A 319 -3.62 -15.51 6.71
N PRO A 320 -3.74 -15.04 5.46
CA PRO A 320 -4.47 -13.83 5.13
C PRO A 320 -5.93 -14.12 4.77
N TYR A 321 -6.85 -13.24 5.16
CA TYR A 321 -8.24 -13.26 4.67
C TYR A 321 -8.62 -12.00 3.87
N LYS A 322 -9.75 -12.09 3.18
CA LYS A 322 -10.48 -10.96 2.61
C LYS A 322 -11.97 -11.28 2.68
N VAL A 323 -12.74 -10.41 3.32
CA VAL A 323 -14.19 -10.54 3.48
C VAL A 323 -14.89 -9.28 2.96
N THR A 324 -16.08 -9.44 2.39
CA THR A 324 -16.87 -8.36 1.81
C THR A 324 -18.36 -8.70 1.88
N SER A 325 -19.20 -7.69 2.04
CA SER A 325 -20.66 -7.79 2.11
C SER A 325 -21.28 -6.51 1.60
N ASN A 326 -22.44 -6.61 0.96
CA ASN A 326 -23.23 -5.46 0.54
C ASN A 326 -24.62 -5.57 1.13
N PHE A 327 -25.18 -4.46 1.57
CA PHE A 327 -26.48 -4.42 2.22
C PHE A 327 -27.52 -3.64 1.39
N PRO A 328 -28.83 -3.88 1.59
CA PRO A 328 -29.89 -3.20 0.83
C PRO A 328 -29.88 -1.68 0.94
N ASN A 329 -29.29 -1.11 2.00
CA ASN A 329 -29.08 0.33 2.15
C ASN A 329 -27.96 0.90 1.24
N GLY A 330 -27.40 0.07 0.35
CA GLY A 330 -26.37 0.46 -0.60
C GLY A 330 -24.95 0.52 -0.01
N ARG A 331 -24.77 0.15 1.27
CA ARG A 331 -23.45 0.17 1.92
C ARG A 331 -22.71 -1.14 1.72
N GLY A 332 -21.45 -1.02 1.31
CA GLY A 332 -20.48 -2.10 1.32
C GLY A 332 -19.73 -2.13 2.65
N VAL A 333 -19.59 -3.33 3.24
CA VAL A 333 -18.72 -3.59 4.40
C VAL A 333 -17.67 -4.60 3.99
N TYR A 334 -16.40 -4.30 4.25
CA TYR A 334 -15.31 -5.17 3.80
C TYR A 334 -14.05 -5.01 4.65
N SER A 335 -13.21 -6.04 4.63
CA SER A 335 -11.89 -6.00 5.24
C SER A 335 -10.91 -5.22 4.37
N PHE A 336 -10.14 -4.34 5.00
CA PHE A 336 -9.10 -3.53 4.39
C PHE A 336 -7.80 -3.65 5.18
N CYS A 337 -6.68 -3.58 4.45
CA CYS A 337 -5.32 -3.66 5.00
C CYS A 337 -5.16 -4.77 6.07
N MET A 338 -5.70 -5.96 5.80
CA MET A 338 -5.58 -7.11 6.70
C MET A 338 -4.11 -7.51 6.87
N CYS A 339 -3.64 -7.58 8.11
CA CYS A 339 -2.26 -7.82 8.53
C CYS A 339 -2.20 -9.13 9.33
N PRO A 340 -1.72 -10.23 8.74
CA PRO A 340 -1.51 -11.48 9.45
C PRO A 340 -0.43 -11.30 10.52
N GLY A 341 -0.66 -11.86 11.70
CA GLY A 341 0.26 -11.85 12.84
C GLY A 341 0.89 -10.48 13.06
N GLY A 342 0.04 -9.46 13.09
CA GLY A 342 0.43 -8.06 13.08
C GLY A 342 0.06 -7.29 14.34
N TYR A 343 0.10 -5.98 14.21
CA TYR A 343 -0.24 -5.02 15.25
C TYR A 343 -1.23 -3.99 14.71
N VAL A 344 -2.18 -3.57 15.53
CA VAL A 344 -2.91 -2.32 15.34
C VAL A 344 -1.99 -1.18 15.76
N VAL A 345 -1.86 -0.13 14.97
CA VAL A 345 -0.92 0.97 15.26
C VAL A 345 -1.65 2.29 15.39
N ASN A 346 -1.26 3.11 16.36
CA ASN A 346 -1.67 4.51 16.37
C ASN A 346 -0.97 5.22 15.20
N SER A 347 -1.75 5.71 14.24
CA SER A 347 -1.27 6.26 12.97
C SER A 347 -1.53 7.77 12.84
N SER A 348 -1.78 8.43 13.98
CA SER A 348 -2.08 9.85 14.07
C SER A 348 -0.94 10.72 13.53
N SER A 349 -1.32 11.84 12.90
CA SER A 349 -0.37 12.81 12.31
C SER A 349 -0.67 14.26 12.68
N THR A 350 -1.74 14.51 13.42
CA THR A 350 -2.17 15.82 13.88
C THR A 350 -2.51 15.73 15.37
N GLU A 351 -2.23 16.79 16.12
CA GLU A 351 -2.57 16.87 17.54
C GLU A 351 -4.10 16.79 17.73
N ASN A 352 -4.55 16.29 18.89
CA ASN A 352 -5.97 16.15 19.25
C ASN A 352 -6.81 15.27 18.31
N HIS A 353 -6.15 14.43 17.52
CA HIS A 353 -6.77 13.46 16.62
C HIS A 353 -6.18 12.07 16.90
N THR A 354 -7.05 11.04 16.94
CA THR A 354 -6.60 9.66 17.05
C THR A 354 -7.13 8.86 15.86
N VAL A 355 -6.21 8.24 15.11
CA VAL A 355 -6.51 7.31 14.02
C VAL A 355 -5.66 6.05 14.17
N VAL A 356 -6.19 4.91 13.76
CA VAL A 356 -5.47 3.64 13.74
C VAL A 356 -5.14 3.20 12.31
N ASN A 357 -4.13 2.33 12.19
CA ASN A 357 -3.86 1.51 11.01
C ASN A 357 -3.40 0.11 11.47
N GLY A 358 -2.84 -0.68 10.56
CA GLY A 358 -2.25 -1.98 10.89
C GLY A 358 -0.93 -2.21 10.19
N MET A 359 -0.04 -2.91 10.87
CA MET A 359 1.27 -3.31 10.35
C MET A 359 1.58 -4.76 10.70
N SER A 360 2.56 -5.33 10.00
CA SER A 360 3.25 -6.55 10.42
C SER A 360 4.74 -6.40 10.12
N TYR A 361 5.58 -7.02 10.95
CA TYR A 361 6.97 -7.28 10.58
C TYR A 361 7.03 -8.37 9.52
N HIS A 362 8.19 -8.54 8.87
CA HIS A 362 8.41 -9.58 7.87
C HIS A 362 7.94 -10.97 8.36
N ASP A 363 8.29 -11.35 9.59
CA ASP A 363 7.97 -12.70 10.11
C ASP A 363 6.50 -12.92 10.47
N ARG A 364 5.68 -11.85 10.56
CA ARG A 364 4.24 -11.91 10.88
C ARG A 364 3.94 -12.78 12.13
N ASN A 365 4.75 -12.65 13.17
CA ASN A 365 4.75 -13.56 14.32
C ASN A 365 4.00 -13.02 15.56
N SER A 366 3.25 -11.92 15.44
CA SER A 366 2.35 -11.47 16.53
C SER A 366 1.19 -12.45 16.72
N LYS A 367 0.58 -12.41 17.91
CA LYS A 367 -0.48 -13.35 18.32
C LYS A 367 -1.79 -13.13 17.56
N ASN A 368 -2.04 -11.92 17.08
CA ASN A 368 -3.32 -11.53 16.49
C ASN A 368 -3.21 -11.28 14.98
N ALA A 369 -4.22 -11.71 14.24
CA ALA A 369 -4.56 -11.14 12.96
C ALA A 369 -5.33 -9.83 13.19
N ASN A 370 -5.12 -8.82 12.36
CA ASN A 370 -5.98 -7.65 12.37
C ASN A 370 -6.34 -7.16 10.98
N SER A 371 -7.51 -6.54 10.83
CA SER A 371 -7.89 -5.81 9.61
C SER A 371 -8.80 -4.65 9.96
N ALA A 372 -8.76 -3.57 9.18
CA ALA A 372 -9.82 -2.59 9.25
C ALA A 372 -11.09 -3.22 8.66
N ILE A 373 -12.17 -3.29 9.43
CA ILE A 373 -13.50 -3.60 8.89
C ILE A 373 -14.18 -2.26 8.67
N ILE A 374 -14.39 -1.93 7.40
CA ILE A 374 -14.77 -0.59 6.98
C ILE A 374 -16.08 -0.60 6.21
N VAL A 375 -16.81 0.49 6.37
CA VAL A 375 -18.10 0.76 5.75
C VAL A 375 -17.92 1.89 4.74
N SER A 376 -18.50 1.74 3.56
CA SER A 376 -18.49 2.78 2.52
C SER A 376 -19.18 4.06 3.00
N VAL A 377 -18.51 5.19 2.80
CA VAL A 377 -18.97 6.55 3.06
C VAL A 377 -19.13 7.29 1.75
N SER A 378 -20.32 7.84 1.52
CA SER A 378 -20.65 8.67 0.37
C SER A 378 -20.61 10.16 0.74
N THR A 379 -20.52 11.04 -0.26
CA THR A 379 -20.59 12.49 -0.06
C THR A 379 -21.88 12.96 0.61
N LYS A 380 -22.97 12.19 0.51
CA LYS A 380 -24.24 12.49 1.18
C LYS A 380 -24.16 12.31 2.69
N ASP A 381 -23.30 11.43 3.19
CA ASP A 381 -23.21 11.09 4.62
C ASP A 381 -22.69 12.25 5.48
N PHE A 382 -21.99 13.20 4.86
CA PHE A 382 -21.43 14.37 5.51
C PHE A 382 -21.80 15.68 4.83
N GLY A 383 -22.81 15.67 3.95
CA GLY A 383 -23.36 16.86 3.31
C GLY A 383 -22.31 17.65 2.51
N ALA A 384 -21.54 16.97 1.65
CA ALA A 384 -20.45 17.60 0.92
C ALA A 384 -20.89 18.82 0.12
N ASP A 385 -20.26 19.96 0.38
CA ASP A 385 -20.50 21.27 -0.20
C ASP A 385 -19.28 21.79 -1.00
N ASP A 386 -18.08 21.27 -0.71
CA ASP A 386 -16.85 21.54 -1.44
C ASP A 386 -15.94 20.30 -1.53
N ALA A 387 -14.77 20.46 -2.16
CA ALA A 387 -13.80 19.39 -2.38
C ALA A 387 -13.13 18.86 -1.09
N LEU A 388 -13.08 19.67 -0.03
CA LEU A 388 -12.45 19.38 1.25
C LEU A 388 -13.44 18.83 2.30
N ALA A 389 -14.74 18.78 1.99
CA ALA A 389 -15.76 18.27 2.91
C ALA A 389 -15.44 16.87 3.46
N GLY A 390 -14.87 15.98 2.65
CA GLY A 390 -14.43 14.66 3.09
C GLY A 390 -13.25 14.71 4.07
N VAL A 391 -12.33 15.67 3.92
CA VAL A 391 -11.21 15.90 4.86
C VAL A 391 -11.76 16.32 6.22
N ARG A 392 -12.67 17.30 6.25
CA ARG A 392 -13.31 17.78 7.47
C ARG A 392 -14.11 16.67 8.17
N TYR A 393 -14.76 15.80 7.40
CA TYR A 393 -15.46 14.64 7.96
C TYR A 393 -14.49 13.65 8.63
N GLN A 394 -13.33 13.36 8.02
CA GLN A 394 -12.29 12.54 8.66
C GLN A 394 -11.79 13.18 9.96
N GLU A 395 -11.52 14.49 9.97
CA GLU A 395 -11.08 15.23 11.17
C GLU A 395 -12.10 15.17 12.30
N LYS A 396 -13.38 15.33 11.98
CA LYS A 396 -14.47 15.16 12.95
C LYS A 396 -14.44 13.78 13.59
N LEU A 397 -14.35 12.72 12.78
CA LEU A 397 -14.29 11.35 13.29
C LEU A 397 -13.06 11.10 14.16
N GLU A 398 -11.91 11.60 13.74
CA GLU A 398 -10.64 11.46 14.46
C GLU A 398 -10.62 12.26 15.78
N THR A 399 -11.26 13.43 15.82
CA THR A 399 -11.44 14.25 17.03
C THR A 399 -12.35 13.55 18.03
N GLU A 400 -13.49 13.02 17.59
CA GLU A 400 -14.42 12.29 18.47
C GLU A 400 -13.80 10.99 18.98
N ASN A 401 -12.99 10.32 18.15
CA ASN A 401 -12.21 9.16 18.56
C ASN A 401 -11.14 9.54 19.62
N TYR A 402 -10.44 10.66 19.43
CA TYR A 402 -9.47 11.19 20.39
C TYR A 402 -10.11 11.48 21.74
N LYS A 403 -11.27 12.15 21.78
CA LYS A 403 -11.99 12.47 23.03
C LYS A 403 -12.35 11.23 23.84
N ARG A 404 -12.77 10.15 23.16
CA ARG A 404 -13.13 8.88 23.81
C ARG A 404 -11.92 8.17 24.41
N GLY A 405 -10.76 8.28 23.76
CA GLY A 405 -9.51 7.69 24.21
C GLY A 405 -8.66 8.59 25.09
N ASN A 406 -8.99 9.87 25.22
CA ASN A 406 -8.10 10.92 25.74
C ASN A 406 -6.69 10.85 25.11
N GLY A 407 -6.64 10.70 23.79
CA GLY A 407 -5.40 10.51 23.00
C GLY A 407 -4.87 9.08 22.91
N LEU A 408 -5.36 8.16 23.74
CA LEU A 408 -5.08 6.72 23.64
C LEU A 408 -5.97 6.06 22.57
N ILE A 409 -5.65 4.83 22.16
CA ILE A 409 -6.50 4.05 21.25
C ILE A 409 -7.72 3.53 22.02
N PRO A 410 -8.96 4.01 21.76
CA PRO A 410 -10.14 3.49 22.42
C PRO A 410 -10.47 2.07 21.90
N GLN A 411 -10.78 1.16 22.79
CA GLN A 411 -11.11 -0.23 22.48
C GLN A 411 -12.43 -0.68 23.09
N GLN A 412 -13.13 -1.55 22.37
CA GLN A 412 -14.38 -2.18 22.80
C GLN A 412 -14.46 -3.58 22.22
N LEU A 413 -14.98 -4.55 22.98
CA LEU A 413 -15.29 -5.86 22.44
C LEU A 413 -16.52 -5.79 21.53
N PHE A 414 -16.54 -6.61 20.47
CA PHE A 414 -17.62 -6.61 19.49
C PHE A 414 -18.99 -6.90 20.12
N GLY A 415 -19.06 -7.82 21.09
CA GLY A 415 -20.27 -8.10 21.85
C GLY A 415 -20.79 -6.89 22.62
N ASP A 416 -19.89 -6.19 23.31
CA ASP A 416 -20.22 -4.96 24.04
C ASP A 416 -20.62 -3.81 23.09
N PHE A 417 -20.00 -3.73 21.90
CA PHE A 417 -20.41 -2.78 20.86
C PHE A 417 -21.82 -3.07 20.34
N CYS A 418 -22.18 -4.35 20.16
CA CYS A 418 -23.55 -4.73 19.79
C CYS A 418 -24.56 -4.35 20.87
N ASP A 419 -24.23 -4.61 22.14
CA ASP A 419 -25.06 -4.34 23.31
C ASP A 419 -25.03 -2.87 23.78
N ASN A 420 -24.19 -2.03 23.15
CA ASN A 420 -23.95 -0.64 23.55
C ASN A 420 -23.45 -0.48 25.01
N LYS A 421 -22.59 -1.41 25.46
CA LYS A 421 -21.99 -1.45 26.80
C LYS A 421 -20.51 -1.09 26.78
N LEU A 422 -19.99 -0.61 27.91
CA LEU A 422 -18.56 -0.39 28.08
C LEU A 422 -17.86 -1.73 28.39
N THR A 423 -16.81 -2.04 27.64
CA THR A 423 -15.91 -3.16 27.97
C THR A 423 -15.12 -2.85 29.24
N THR A 424 -15.00 -3.82 30.14
CA THR A 424 -14.24 -3.67 31.39
C THR A 424 -13.03 -4.59 31.48
N ALA A 425 -12.97 -5.64 30.65
CA ALA A 425 -11.84 -6.55 30.51
C ALA A 425 -11.86 -7.20 29.11
N TYR A 426 -10.71 -7.71 28.66
CA TYR A 426 -10.66 -8.56 27.47
C TYR A 426 -11.26 -9.94 27.75
N GLY A 427 -11.61 -10.67 26.68
CA GLY A 427 -12.02 -12.08 26.73
C GLY A 427 -10.84 -13.04 26.68
N ASP A 428 -10.90 -14.03 25.78
CA ASP A 428 -9.92 -15.13 25.74
C ASP A 428 -8.52 -14.71 25.23
N PHE A 429 -8.39 -13.51 24.68
CA PHE A 429 -7.14 -12.99 24.13
C PHE A 429 -7.02 -11.47 24.34
N GLY A 430 -5.78 -11.00 24.46
CA GLY A 430 -5.46 -9.57 24.58
C GLY A 430 -5.19 -8.91 23.23
N SER A 431 -5.23 -7.59 23.21
CA SER A 431 -4.89 -6.79 22.03
C SER A 431 -3.38 -6.80 21.73
N CYS A 432 -3.03 -6.72 20.44
CA CYS A 432 -1.67 -6.52 19.96
C CYS A 432 -1.56 -5.14 19.30
N THR A 433 -1.16 -4.12 20.06
CA THR A 433 -1.06 -2.73 19.58
C THR A 433 0.35 -2.16 19.64
N LYS A 434 0.59 -1.13 18.83
CA LYS A 434 1.63 -0.13 19.05
C LYS A 434 0.96 1.22 19.36
N GLY A 435 1.24 1.74 20.55
CA GLY A 435 0.44 2.79 21.16
C GLY A 435 -0.43 2.24 22.30
N SER A 436 -0.54 3.03 23.36
CA SER A 436 -1.35 2.72 24.53
C SER A 436 -2.85 2.73 24.22
N THR A 437 -3.59 1.86 24.91
CA THR A 437 -5.03 1.64 24.71
C THR A 437 -5.82 2.03 25.96
N VAL A 438 -7.12 2.22 25.79
CA VAL A 438 -8.09 2.39 26.88
C VAL A 438 -9.42 1.79 26.49
N PHE A 439 -10.16 1.19 27.43
CA PHE A 439 -11.53 0.78 27.14
C PHE A 439 -12.43 2.00 27.08
N ALA A 440 -13.16 2.14 25.96
CA ALA A 440 -14.12 3.20 25.75
C ALA A 440 -15.21 2.74 24.79
N LYS A 441 -16.40 3.34 24.88
CA LYS A 441 -17.47 3.05 23.92
C LYS A 441 -17.10 3.60 22.54
N LEU A 442 -17.22 2.79 21.49
CA LEU A 442 -17.04 3.19 20.09
C LEU A 442 -18.38 3.51 19.40
N ASN A 443 -19.51 3.12 19.99
CA ASN A 443 -20.86 3.46 19.51
C ASN A 443 -21.08 4.97 19.34
N GLY A 444 -21.73 5.37 18.27
CA GLY A 444 -21.97 6.76 17.87
C GLY A 444 -20.79 7.44 17.17
N LEU A 445 -19.68 6.75 16.88
CA LEU A 445 -18.62 7.31 16.00
C LEU A 445 -19.07 7.34 14.54
N MET A 446 -19.79 6.31 14.12
CA MET A 446 -20.44 6.27 12.82
C MET A 446 -21.94 6.58 12.97
N ASN A 447 -22.59 7.00 11.88
CA ASN A 447 -24.04 7.18 11.91
C ASN A 447 -24.76 5.83 12.08
N ALA A 448 -26.04 5.86 12.47
CA ALA A 448 -26.80 4.65 12.80
C ALA A 448 -26.82 3.62 11.65
N ASP A 449 -26.97 4.07 10.40
CA ASP A 449 -26.97 3.19 9.23
C ASP A 449 -25.62 2.50 9.03
N MET A 450 -24.51 3.23 9.21
CA MET A 450 -23.16 2.69 9.10
C MET A 450 -22.85 1.70 10.22
N GLU A 451 -23.23 2.00 11.46
CA GLU A 451 -23.06 1.07 12.58
C GLU A 451 -23.89 -0.20 12.40
N GLN A 452 -25.13 -0.07 11.92
CA GLN A 452 -25.96 -1.23 11.63
C GLN A 452 -25.35 -2.07 10.51
N SER A 453 -24.88 -1.46 9.43
CA SER A 453 -24.16 -2.17 8.38
C SER A 453 -22.89 -2.85 8.90
N PHE A 454 -22.11 -2.19 9.76
CA PHE A 454 -20.92 -2.77 10.38
C PHE A 454 -21.26 -4.04 11.18
N LYS A 455 -22.29 -3.99 12.04
CA LYS A 455 -22.75 -5.14 12.85
C LYS A 455 -23.18 -6.32 11.97
N LEU A 456 -24.04 -6.06 10.98
CA LEU A 456 -24.49 -7.07 10.02
C LEU A 456 -23.32 -7.64 9.20
N GLY A 457 -22.33 -6.80 8.85
CA GLY A 457 -21.12 -7.22 8.16
C GLY A 457 -20.30 -8.19 8.99
N MET A 458 -20.04 -7.85 10.25
CA MET A 458 -19.34 -8.72 11.20
C MET A 458 -20.04 -10.07 11.37
N GLU A 459 -21.36 -10.07 11.58
CA GLU A 459 -22.18 -11.30 11.69
C GLU A 459 -22.08 -12.15 10.41
N HIS A 460 -22.23 -11.55 9.23
CA HIS A 460 -22.10 -12.29 7.98
C HIS A 460 -20.68 -12.84 7.79
N PHE A 461 -19.65 -12.12 8.21
CA PHE A 461 -18.28 -12.62 8.17
C PHE A 461 -18.07 -13.82 9.09
N GLY A 462 -18.83 -13.95 10.19
CA GLY A 462 -18.87 -15.14 11.05
C GLY A 462 -19.31 -16.41 10.29
N HIS A 463 -20.16 -16.27 9.26
CA HIS A 463 -20.53 -17.38 8.37
C HIS A 463 -19.44 -17.74 7.36
N LEU A 464 -18.57 -16.78 6.99
CA LEU A 464 -17.47 -17.01 6.04
C LEU A 464 -16.22 -17.55 6.74
N ILE A 465 -15.93 -17.04 7.93
CA ILE A 465 -14.80 -17.40 8.78
C ILE A 465 -15.38 -17.68 10.16
N HIS A 466 -15.46 -18.95 10.54
CA HIS A 466 -16.04 -19.35 11.81
C HIS A 466 -15.39 -18.60 12.99
N GLY A 467 -16.22 -17.95 13.81
CA GLY A 467 -15.82 -17.17 14.98
C GLY A 467 -15.43 -15.72 14.69
N PHE A 468 -15.53 -15.23 13.44
CA PHE A 468 -15.18 -13.84 13.12
C PHE A 468 -16.06 -12.83 13.88
N ASP A 469 -17.29 -13.20 14.20
CA ASP A 469 -18.28 -12.45 14.99
C ASP A 469 -18.24 -12.79 16.49
N ARG A 470 -17.17 -13.44 16.97
CA ARG A 470 -16.98 -13.75 18.40
C ARG A 470 -17.17 -12.48 19.25
N LYS A 471 -17.86 -12.63 20.38
CA LYS A 471 -18.24 -11.50 21.24
C LYS A 471 -17.04 -10.78 21.84
N ASP A 472 -15.93 -11.46 22.00
CA ASP A 472 -14.65 -10.91 22.48
C ASP A 472 -13.69 -10.53 21.33
N ALA A 473 -14.14 -10.40 20.09
CA ALA A 473 -13.34 -9.75 19.03
C ALA A 473 -13.07 -8.30 19.43
N ILE A 474 -11.82 -7.84 19.31
CA ILE A 474 -11.42 -6.52 19.80
C ILE A 474 -11.59 -5.51 18.67
N LEU A 475 -12.41 -4.49 18.90
CA LEU A 475 -12.53 -3.30 18.04
C LEU A 475 -11.60 -2.22 18.59
N SER A 476 -10.74 -1.65 17.75
CA SER A 476 -9.73 -0.67 18.14
C SER A 476 -9.80 0.57 17.27
N GLY A 477 -10.14 1.73 17.86
CA GLY A 477 -10.07 3.06 17.26
C GLY A 477 -10.70 3.23 15.88
N MET A 478 -10.69 4.45 15.35
CA MET A 478 -11.19 4.69 13.99
C MET A 478 -10.08 4.56 12.94
N GLU A 479 -10.37 3.79 11.89
CA GLU A 479 -9.62 3.78 10.64
C GLU A 479 -10.33 4.71 9.64
N THR A 480 -9.88 5.96 9.54
CA THR A 480 -10.54 7.02 8.75
C THR A 480 -9.87 7.29 7.40
N ARG A 481 -8.63 6.83 7.22
CA ARG A 481 -7.75 7.23 6.12
C ARG A 481 -7.43 6.07 5.19
N THR A 482 -8.46 5.41 4.66
CA THR A 482 -8.30 4.21 3.81
C THR A 482 -8.00 4.52 2.34
N SER A 483 -8.30 5.74 1.92
CA SER A 483 -7.98 6.31 0.60
C SER A 483 -8.15 7.82 0.67
N SER A 484 -7.65 8.58 -0.32
CA SER A 484 -7.87 10.02 -0.33
C SER A 484 -9.36 10.39 -0.36
N PRO A 485 -9.80 11.35 0.49
CA PRO A 485 -11.17 11.86 0.54
C PRO A 485 -11.46 12.85 -0.61
N LEU A 486 -10.47 13.14 -1.44
CA LEU A 486 -10.59 14.03 -2.57
C LEU A 486 -9.81 13.50 -3.78
N ARG A 487 -9.99 14.18 -4.91
CA ARG A 487 -9.24 13.96 -6.14
C ARG A 487 -8.76 15.31 -6.63
N ILE A 488 -7.44 15.45 -6.82
CA ILE A 488 -6.84 16.61 -7.48
C ILE A 488 -6.82 16.28 -8.97
N LYS A 489 -7.66 16.95 -9.77
CA LYS A 489 -7.85 16.58 -11.17
C LYS A 489 -6.56 16.79 -11.97
N ARG A 490 -6.34 15.87 -12.90
CA ARG A 490 -5.31 15.96 -13.92
C ARG A 490 -5.82 15.38 -15.23
N ASP A 491 -5.30 15.88 -16.33
CA ASP A 491 -5.65 15.49 -17.69
C ASP A 491 -4.93 14.18 -18.14
N GLU A 492 -5.07 13.83 -19.42
CA GLU A 492 -4.39 12.67 -20.00
C GLU A 492 -2.86 12.84 -20.09
N SER A 493 -2.37 14.08 -20.05
CA SER A 493 -0.96 14.45 -19.96
C SER A 493 -0.42 14.38 -18.52
N PHE A 494 -1.28 14.03 -17.55
CA PHE A 494 -1.00 13.98 -16.12
C PHE A 494 -0.82 15.36 -15.45
N GLU A 495 -1.11 16.46 -16.14
CA GLU A 495 -1.02 17.82 -15.60
C GLU A 495 -2.35 18.25 -14.98
N SER A 496 -2.29 19.05 -13.91
CA SER A 496 -3.45 19.74 -13.36
C SER A 496 -3.93 20.88 -14.27
N ASN A 497 -4.95 21.63 -13.84
CA ASN A 497 -5.32 22.90 -14.48
C ASN A 497 -4.20 23.97 -14.44
N ILE A 498 -3.17 23.75 -13.62
CA ILE A 498 -1.93 24.53 -13.60
C ILE A 498 -0.84 23.75 -14.34
N SER A 499 -0.35 24.31 -15.45
CA SER A 499 0.72 23.69 -16.24
C SER A 499 2.03 23.64 -15.45
N GLY A 500 2.72 22.50 -15.57
CA GLY A 500 3.90 22.17 -14.80
C GLY A 500 3.61 21.47 -13.48
N VAL A 501 2.36 21.35 -13.05
CA VAL A 501 2.00 20.66 -11.80
C VAL A 501 1.34 19.32 -12.09
N TYR A 502 1.88 18.24 -11.53
CA TYR A 502 1.48 16.86 -11.78
C TYR A 502 0.95 16.19 -10.50
N PRO A 503 -0.39 16.16 -10.27
CA PRO A 503 -0.98 15.41 -9.17
C PRO A 503 -0.64 13.91 -9.27
N CYS A 504 -0.16 13.29 -8.19
CA CYS A 504 0.35 11.91 -8.24
C CYS A 504 -0.02 11.08 -7.01
N GLY A 505 -0.23 9.78 -7.23
CA GLY A 505 -0.37 8.79 -6.17
C GLY A 505 -1.69 8.87 -5.40
N GLU A 506 -1.66 8.37 -4.16
CA GLU A 506 -2.87 8.18 -3.37
C GLU A 506 -3.50 9.49 -2.91
N GLY A 507 -2.68 10.48 -2.52
CA GLY A 507 -3.15 11.80 -2.10
C GLY A 507 -3.96 12.52 -3.18
N ALA A 508 -3.46 12.48 -4.42
CA ALA A 508 -4.18 13.00 -5.58
C ALA A 508 -5.42 12.17 -5.95
N GLY A 509 -5.60 10.98 -5.37
CA GLY A 509 -6.75 10.10 -5.59
C GLY A 509 -6.58 9.08 -6.72
N TYR A 510 -5.36 8.86 -7.24
CA TYR A 510 -5.07 7.98 -8.41
C TYR A 510 -4.49 6.60 -8.05
N ALA A 511 -4.24 6.35 -6.77
CA ALA A 511 -3.73 5.08 -6.25
C ALA A 511 -4.41 4.71 -4.92
N GLY A 512 -4.18 3.50 -4.42
CA GLY A 512 -4.75 3.01 -3.15
C GLY A 512 -3.88 1.95 -2.46
N GLY A 513 -2.56 2.10 -2.57
CA GLY A 513 -1.57 1.17 -2.00
C GLY A 513 -0.21 1.29 -2.68
N ILE A 514 0.82 0.74 -2.03
CA ILE A 514 2.26 0.90 -2.37
C ILE A 514 2.53 0.71 -3.87
N THR A 515 2.19 -0.46 -4.41
CA THR A 515 2.46 -0.80 -5.81
C THR A 515 1.70 0.09 -6.79
N SER A 516 0.43 0.40 -6.51
CA SER A 516 -0.36 1.28 -7.38
C SER A 516 0.16 2.73 -7.38
N ALA A 517 0.63 3.22 -6.23
CA ALA A 517 1.23 4.53 -6.09
C ALA A 517 2.58 4.60 -6.82
N ALA A 518 3.42 3.58 -6.68
CA ALA A 518 4.68 3.45 -7.42
C ALA A 518 4.45 3.44 -8.94
N ILE A 519 3.48 2.66 -9.42
CA ILE A 519 3.10 2.64 -10.85
C ILE A 519 2.63 4.02 -11.32
N ASP A 520 1.86 4.75 -10.51
CA ASP A 520 1.41 6.10 -10.86
C ASP A 520 2.59 7.09 -10.92
N GLY A 521 3.55 6.98 -10.00
CA GLY A 521 4.81 7.73 -10.03
C GLY A 521 5.62 7.49 -11.31
N ILE A 522 5.73 6.23 -11.74
CA ILE A 522 6.38 5.88 -13.01
C ILE A 522 5.65 6.52 -14.19
N LYS A 523 4.31 6.47 -14.22
CA LYS A 523 3.54 7.06 -15.33
C LYS A 523 3.69 8.59 -15.41
N VAL A 524 3.71 9.27 -14.26
CA VAL A 524 3.97 10.72 -14.21
C VAL A 524 5.39 11.04 -14.71
N ALA A 525 6.40 10.28 -14.26
CA ALA A 525 7.76 10.45 -14.76
C ALA A 525 7.86 10.25 -16.28
N GLU A 526 7.17 9.24 -16.83
CA GLU A 526 7.12 9.03 -18.28
C GLU A 526 6.46 10.18 -19.04
N ALA A 527 5.41 10.79 -18.49
CA ALA A 527 4.76 11.94 -19.10
C ALA A 527 5.72 13.14 -19.16
N ILE A 528 6.45 13.39 -18.06
CA ILE A 528 7.50 14.42 -17.99
C ILE A 528 8.60 14.12 -19.01
N ILE A 529 9.12 12.89 -19.06
CA ILE A 529 10.20 12.47 -19.97
C ILE A 529 9.77 12.64 -21.43
N LYS A 530 8.54 12.25 -21.80
CA LYS A 530 8.08 12.39 -23.20
C LYS A 530 7.93 13.85 -23.64
N LYS A 531 7.72 14.77 -22.69
CA LYS A 531 7.54 16.19 -22.97
C LYS A 531 8.89 16.92 -23.02
N TYR A 532 9.78 16.64 -22.07
CA TYR A 532 10.99 17.39 -21.82
C TYR A 532 12.28 16.63 -22.18
N LYS A 533 13.38 17.36 -22.33
CA LYS A 533 14.76 16.84 -22.30
C LYS A 533 15.57 17.62 -21.27
N PRO A 534 16.40 16.98 -20.44
CA PRO A 534 17.22 17.68 -19.46
C PRO A 534 18.29 18.55 -20.17
N ASP A 535 18.41 19.80 -19.74
CA ASP A 535 19.36 20.81 -20.27
C ASP A 535 19.94 21.65 -19.12
N PHE A 536 20.36 20.98 -18.04
CA PHE A 536 20.93 21.64 -16.86
C PHE A 536 22.36 22.10 -17.17
N LYS A 537 22.58 23.41 -17.11
CA LYS A 537 23.90 24.02 -17.31
C LYS A 537 24.78 23.95 -16.06
#